data_AF-A0A1G7JGD3-F1
#
_entry.id   AF-A0A1G7JGD3-F1
#
_cell.length_a   1.000
_cell.length_b   1.000
_cell.length_c   1.000
_cell.angle_alpha   90.00
_cell.angle_beta   90.00
_cell.angle_gamma   90.00
#
_symmetry.space_group_name_H-M   'P 1'
#
loop_
_entity.id
_entity.type
_entity.pdbx_description
1 polymer ?
#
loop_
_entity_poly.entity_id
_entity_poly.type
_entity_poly.pdbx_seq_one_letter_code
_entity_poly.pdbx_strand_id
1 'polypeptide(L)' 'MASVFVEARPKGRPEGTRIDDYVVETAGDTVLGTFSTQKAAIDWAKAKGHTPHVARVRHLNDKKRPDHWRAV' A
#
# COMPACT_ATOMS: atom_id res chain seq x y z
N MET A 1 0.25 13.06 -11.70
CA MET A 1 0.67 12.15 -10.61
C MET A 1 -0.52 11.89 -9.70
N ALA A 2 -0.93 10.63 -9.53
CA ALA A 2 -2.00 10.26 -8.61
C ALA A 2 -1.41 9.57 -7.38
N SER A 3 -1.93 9.89 -6.19
CA SER A 3 -1.57 9.19 -4.96
C SER A 3 -2.17 7.79 -4.97
N VAL A 4 -1.32 6.79 -4.72
CA VAL A 4 -1.71 5.38 -4.59
C VAL A 4 -1.22 4.85 -3.26
N PHE A 5 -1.86 3.79 -2.77
CA PHE A 5 -1.59 3.18 -1.49
C PHE A 5 -1.02 1.79 -1.71
N VAL A 6 0.12 1.51 -1.08
CA VAL A 6 0.77 0.20 -1.05
C VAL A 6 0.36 -0.48 0.25
N GLU A 7 -0.54 -1.45 0.14
CA GLU A 7 -1.15 -2.11 1.28
C GLU A 7 -0.75 -3.59 1.36
N ALA A 8 -0.39 -4.06 2.55
CA ALA A 8 -0.09 -5.46 2.81
C ALA A 8 -1.38 -6.28 2.98
N ARG A 9 -1.42 -7.51 2.43
CA ARG A 9 -2.55 -8.43 2.60
C ARG A 9 -2.17 -9.66 3.46
N PRO A 10 -3.14 -10.28 4.16
CA PRO A 10 -4.57 -9.89 4.22
C PRO A 10 -4.83 -8.59 5.01
N LYS A 11 -5.93 -7.90 4.66
CA LYS A 11 -6.39 -6.69 5.37
C LYS A 11 -6.73 -7.02 6.82
N GLY A 12 -6.47 -6.08 7.74
CA GLY A 12 -6.83 -6.24 9.16
C GLY A 12 -6.08 -7.37 9.89
N ARG A 13 -4.97 -7.86 9.31
CA ARG A 13 -4.18 -8.90 9.94
C ARG A 13 -3.60 -8.41 11.29
N PRO A 14 -3.56 -9.25 12.33
CA PRO A 14 -2.91 -8.90 13.59
C PRO A 14 -1.43 -8.54 13.36
N GLU A 15 -0.89 -7.69 14.21
CA GLU A 15 0.54 -7.36 14.15
C GLU A 15 1.43 -8.60 14.27
N GLY A 16 2.57 -8.60 13.56
CA GLY A 16 3.50 -9.74 13.54
C GLY A 16 3.06 -10.92 12.66
N THR A 17 1.83 -10.95 12.16
CA THR A 17 1.37 -12.02 11.26
C THR A 17 1.93 -11.87 9.84
N ARG A 18 1.98 -13.01 9.14
CA ARG A 18 2.53 -13.14 7.79
C ARG A 18 1.84 -12.19 6.82
N ILE A 19 2.64 -11.62 5.92
CA ILE A 19 2.18 -10.87 4.75
C ILE A 19 2.32 -11.79 3.55
N ASP A 20 1.25 -11.95 2.80
CA ASP A 20 1.25 -12.82 1.62
C ASP A 20 1.62 -12.03 0.37
N ASP A 21 1.05 -10.83 0.22
CA ASP A 21 1.33 -9.93 -0.89
C ASP A 21 1.14 -8.45 -0.51
N TYR A 22 1.44 -7.60 -1.48
CA TYR A 22 1.24 -6.16 -1.45
C TYR A 22 0.44 -5.73 -2.67
N VAL A 23 -0.62 -4.97 -2.43
CA VAL A 23 -1.44 -4.38 -3.49
C VAL A 23 -1.15 -2.89 -3.63
N VAL A 24 -1.13 -2.41 -4.86
CA VAL A 24 -1.20 -0.97 -5.17
C VAL A 24 -2.64 -0.64 -5.47
N GLU A 25 -3.23 0.27 -4.71
CA GLU A 25 -4.64 0.64 -4.85
C GLU A 25 -4.88 2.14 -4.76
N THR A 26 -5.97 2.62 -5.34
CA THR A 26 -6.38 4.03 -5.26
C THR A 26 -7.01 4.33 -3.89
N ALA A 27 -7.26 5.62 -3.63
CA ALA A 27 -8.05 6.05 -2.47
C ALA A 27 -9.47 5.44 -2.45
N GLY A 28 -10.03 5.10 -3.61
CA GLY A 28 -11.33 4.45 -3.78
C GLY A 28 -11.28 2.92 -3.84
N ASP A 29 -10.26 2.30 -3.24
CA ASP A 29 -10.10 0.83 -3.15
C ASP A 29 -9.99 0.09 -4.49
N THR A 30 -9.71 0.79 -5.59
CA THR A 30 -9.44 0.15 -6.89
C THR A 30 -8.02 -0.42 -6.90
N VAL A 31 -7.89 -1.75 -7.02
CA VAL A 31 -6.59 -2.42 -7.14
C VAL A 31 -6.02 -2.22 -8.55
N LEU A 32 -4.78 -1.73 -8.62
CA LEU A 32 -4.04 -1.47 -9.84
C LEU A 32 -2.98 -2.55 -10.13
N GLY A 33 -2.54 -3.28 -9.10
CA GLY A 33 -1.57 -4.36 -9.23
C GLY A 33 -1.28 -5.06 -7.90
N THR A 34 -0.79 -6.30 -7.99
CA THR A 34 -0.43 -7.16 -6.84
C THR A 34 1.01 -7.64 -6.98
N PHE A 35 1.76 -7.62 -5.88
CA PHE A 35 3.20 -7.85 -5.86
C PHE A 35 3.59 -8.66 -4.63
N SER A 36 4.63 -9.49 -4.75
CA SER A 36 5.14 -10.30 -3.64
C SER A 36 5.91 -9.47 -2.59
N THR A 37 6.38 -8.27 -2.95
CA THR A 37 7.15 -7.41 -2.05
C THR A 37 6.69 -5.96 -2.12
N GLN A 38 6.80 -5.27 -0.98
CA GLN A 38 6.52 -3.84 -0.88
C GLN A 38 7.38 -3.02 -1.84
N LYS A 39 8.67 -3.39 -1.97
CA LYS A 39 9.61 -2.71 -2.85
C LYS A 39 9.15 -2.79 -4.31
N ALA A 40 8.73 -3.98 -4.77
CA ALA A 40 8.23 -4.15 -6.13
C ALA A 40 6.98 -3.30 -6.39
N ALA A 41 6.05 -3.22 -5.44
CA ALA A 41 4.87 -2.37 -5.53
C ALA A 41 5.23 -0.87 -5.62
N ILE A 42 6.18 -0.40 -4.79
CA ILE A 42 6.67 0.98 -4.81
C ILE A 42 7.34 1.30 -6.15
N ASP A 43 8.26 0.46 -6.58
CA ASP A 43 9.02 0.66 -7.82
C ASP A 43 8.08 0.71 -9.02
N TRP A 44 7.09 -0.19 -9.06
CA TRP A 44 6.06 -0.20 -10.10
C TRP A 44 5.23 1.09 -10.09
N ALA A 45 4.79 1.54 -8.91
CA ALA A 45 4.00 2.77 -8.78
C ALA A 45 4.78 4.00 -9.26
N LYS A 46 6.06 4.11 -8.88
CA LYS A 46 6.94 5.20 -9.34
C LYS A 46 7.17 5.15 -10.85
N ALA A 47 7.41 3.96 -11.41
CA ALA A 47 7.57 3.78 -12.86
C ALA A 47 6.32 4.18 -13.66
N LYS A 48 5.13 4.09 -13.05
CA LYS A 48 3.86 4.55 -13.63
C LYS A 48 3.56 6.05 -13.40
N GLY A 49 4.44 6.78 -12.73
CA GLY A 49 4.23 8.20 -12.42
C GLY A 49 3.20 8.44 -11.32
N HIS A 50 3.02 7.48 -10.42
CA HIS A 50 2.22 7.63 -9.19
C HIS A 50 3.08 8.09 -8.02
N THR A 51 2.42 8.61 -6.98
CA THR A 51 3.02 8.91 -5.68
C THR A 51 2.60 7.83 -4.68
N PRO A 52 3.42 6.79 -4.45
CA PRO A 52 3.07 5.70 -3.55
C PRO A 52 3.09 6.14 -2.09
N HIS A 53 2.10 5.68 -1.34
CA HIS A 53 1.96 5.85 0.09
C HIS A 53 1.98 4.48 0.75
N VAL A 54 2.84 4.32 1.75
CA VAL A 54 2.98 3.07 2.51
C VAL A 54 2.45 3.28 3.91
N ALA A 55 1.76 2.29 4.46
CA ALA A 55 1.30 2.31 5.84
C ALA A 55 2.50 2.40 6.80
N ARG A 56 2.48 3.37 7.73
CA ARG A 56 3.50 3.53 8.79
C ARG A 56 3.49 2.35 9.75
N VAL A 57 2.31 1.79 9.99
CA VAL A 57 2.10 0.59 10.79
C VAL A 57 1.31 -0.39 9.94
N ARG A 58 1.87 -1.60 9.74
CA ARG A 58 1.40 -2.53 8.71
C ARG A 58 -0.02 -3.08 8.90
N HIS A 59 -0.63 -2.90 10.07
CA HIS A 59 -2.01 -3.29 10.35
C HIS A 59 -2.97 -2.08 10.41
N LEU A 60 -2.45 -0.85 10.33
CA LEU A 60 -3.23 0.38 10.24
C LEU A 60 -3.39 0.73 8.77
N ASN A 61 -4.56 0.43 8.21
CA ASN A 61 -4.84 0.54 6.78
C ASN A 61 -6.08 1.40 6.46
N ASP A 62 -6.51 2.24 7.41
CA ASP A 62 -7.55 3.22 7.15
C ASP A 62 -7.01 4.37 6.29
N LYS A 63 -7.38 4.39 5.01
CA LYS A 63 -6.97 5.44 4.06
C LYS A 63 -7.57 6.81 4.37
N LYS A 64 -8.63 6.88 5.18
CA LYS A 64 -9.21 8.16 5.61
C LYS A 64 -8.41 8.83 6.72
N ARG A 65 -7.36 8.16 7.25
CA ARG A 65 -6.46 8.68 8.27
C ARG A 65 -5.06 8.92 7.67
N PRO A 66 -4.76 10.13 7.16
CA PRO A 66 -3.49 10.42 6.47
C PRO A 66 -2.26 10.09 7.31
N ASP A 67 -2.33 10.26 8.63
CA ASP A 67 -1.22 9.96 9.55
C ASP A 67 -0.81 8.49 9.56
N HIS A 68 -1.69 7.58 9.11
CA HIS A 68 -1.35 6.16 8.97
C HIS A 68 -0.43 5.88 7.79
N TRP A 69 -0.22 6.87 6.92
CA TRP A 69 0.50 6.70 5.67
C TRP A 69 1.71 7.64 5.58
N ARG A 70 2.72 7.23 4.82
CA ARG A 70 3.80 8.11 4.39
C ARG A 70 4.05 7.96 2.89
N ALA A 71 4.32 9.06 2.23
CA ALA A 71 4.86 9.04 0.87
C ALA A 71 6.29 8.43 0.88
N VAL A 72 6.64 7.70 -0.18
CA VAL A 72 7.95 7.02 -0.34
C VAL A 72 8.53 7.15 -1.73
#